data_AF-A0A2X2CT23-F1
#
_entry.id   AF-A0A2X2CT23-F1
#
_cell.length_a   1.000
_cell.length_b   1.000
_cell.length_c   1.000
_cell.angle_alpha   90.00
_cell.angle_beta   90.00
_cell.angle_gamma   90.00
#
_symmetry.space_group_name_H-M   'P 1'
#
loop_
_entity.id
_entity.type
_entity.pdbx_description
1 polymer ?
#
loop_
_entity_poly.entity_id
_entity_poly.type
_entity_poly.pdbx_seq_one_letter_code
_entity_poly.pdbx_strand_id
1 'polypeptide(L)'
;MLKQGTMISAIGKFMTPALLILLVVVGIAVVAKPLSPIEEPTGLYAVNGFFSGIIDGYQTMDVLSAMAFGGIVARALYTKGITNPKQIGFITIKAGMISVLLLAALYLCLFYLGATSHAVSVFADPALNATNGGQIFSRYVDALFGSIGTWLMGGIVLLASMTTLVGVTSAAADYFATFHHRLGYRFWVVVFTLLTTLVSTFGLDTLLRVTIPALLMIYPTSVTLVLLQFVRHKLKSPRFTYRFTICVIVLMSLLDTLKQLKWLNGDLLQLFSYIPLSEYGLGWLLPGIIAFAISLLISLSFKETDTEIATPNTVK
;
A
#
# COMPACT_ATOMS: atom_id res chain seq x y z
N MET A 1 -22.73 -3.40 21.66
CA MET A 1 -21.39 -3.92 22.04
C MET A 1 -20.44 -3.84 20.83
N LEU A 2 -19.92 -2.65 20.50
CA LEU A 2 -18.94 -2.45 19.43
C LEU A 2 -17.59 -2.09 20.08
N LYS A 3 -16.84 -3.10 20.55
CA LYS A 3 -15.47 -2.89 21.05
C LYS A 3 -14.50 -3.11 19.88
N GLN A 4 -13.59 -2.16 19.67
CA GLN A 4 -12.67 -2.07 18.52
C GLN A 4 -11.85 -3.36 18.29
N GLY A 5 -11.39 -4.01 19.35
CA GLY A 5 -10.61 -5.26 19.24
C GLY A 5 -11.43 -6.48 18.77
N THR A 6 -12.73 -6.51 19.03
CA THR A 6 -13.58 -7.68 18.70
C THR A 6 -13.98 -7.76 17.24
N MET A 7 -14.23 -6.64 16.55
CA MET A 7 -14.63 -6.70 15.13
C MET A 7 -13.48 -7.17 14.24
N ILE A 8 -12.29 -6.57 14.40
CA ILE A 8 -11.10 -6.92 13.61
C ILE A 8 -10.68 -8.37 13.90
N SER A 9 -10.72 -8.79 15.18
CA SER A 9 -10.36 -10.16 15.56
C SER A 9 -11.40 -11.21 15.14
N ALA A 10 -12.68 -10.88 15.09
CA ALA A 10 -13.73 -11.83 14.66
C ALA A 10 -13.74 -12.01 13.15
N ILE A 11 -13.57 -10.93 12.39
CA ILE A 11 -13.58 -10.93 10.93
C ILE A 11 -12.31 -11.58 10.38
N GLY A 12 -11.12 -11.20 10.88
CA GLY A 12 -9.86 -11.77 10.40
C GLY A 12 -9.67 -13.25 10.72
N LYS A 13 -10.26 -13.76 11.82
CA LYS A 13 -10.13 -15.17 12.22
C LYS A 13 -10.78 -16.14 11.25
N PHE A 14 -11.85 -15.73 10.56
CA PHE A 14 -12.60 -16.61 9.67
C PHE A 14 -12.45 -16.22 8.19
N MET A 15 -12.43 -14.92 7.88
CA MET A 15 -12.41 -14.46 6.48
C MET A 15 -11.02 -14.60 5.85
N THR A 16 -9.94 -14.32 6.57
CA THR A 16 -8.57 -14.47 6.06
C THR A 16 -8.20 -15.92 5.72
N PRO A 17 -8.46 -16.94 6.57
CA PRO A 17 -8.18 -18.33 6.18
C PRO A 17 -9.07 -18.80 5.03
N ALA A 18 -10.34 -18.41 4.99
CA ALA A 18 -11.22 -18.74 3.86
C ALA A 18 -10.69 -18.13 2.55
N LEU A 19 -10.30 -16.86 2.55
CA LEU A 19 -9.69 -16.19 1.40
C LEU A 19 -8.41 -16.88 0.95
N LEU A 20 -7.51 -17.21 1.90
CA LEU A 20 -6.26 -17.91 1.59
C LEU A 20 -6.51 -19.28 0.97
N ILE A 21 -7.47 -20.06 1.46
CA ILE A 21 -7.82 -21.36 0.87
C ILE A 21 -8.28 -21.17 -0.57
N LEU A 22 -9.19 -20.24 -0.83
CA LEU A 22 -9.69 -19.97 -2.18
C LEU A 22 -8.56 -19.52 -3.13
N LEU A 23 -7.68 -18.65 -2.67
CA LEU A 23 -6.53 -18.18 -3.45
C LEU A 23 -5.49 -19.29 -3.69
N VAL A 24 -5.26 -20.18 -2.73
CA VAL A 24 -4.37 -21.34 -2.92
C VAL A 24 -4.97 -22.31 -3.94
N VAL A 25 -6.28 -22.56 -3.91
CA VAL A 25 -6.96 -23.40 -4.91
C VAL A 25 -6.79 -22.81 -6.31
N VAL A 26 -7.05 -21.52 -6.48
CA VAL A 26 -6.81 -20.84 -7.77
C VAL A 26 -5.33 -20.91 -8.14
N GLY A 27 -4.44 -20.66 -7.19
CA GLY A 27 -3.02 -20.60 -7.48
C GLY A 27 -2.43 -21.94 -7.93
N ILE A 28 -2.83 -23.03 -7.27
CA ILE A 28 -2.46 -24.39 -7.70
C ILE A 28 -3.02 -24.66 -9.10
N ALA A 29 -4.26 -24.28 -9.36
CA ALA A 29 -4.89 -24.51 -10.67
C ALA A 29 -4.19 -23.74 -11.80
N VAL A 30 -3.76 -22.51 -11.56
CA VAL A 30 -3.01 -21.68 -12.53
C VAL A 30 -1.67 -22.34 -12.86
N VAL A 31 -0.94 -22.81 -11.84
CA VAL A 31 0.37 -23.46 -12.05
C VAL A 31 0.20 -24.83 -12.73
N ALA A 32 -0.86 -25.57 -12.42
CA ALA A 32 -1.12 -26.88 -13.01
C ALA A 32 -1.65 -26.81 -14.45
N LYS A 33 -2.42 -25.77 -14.79
CA LYS A 33 -3.06 -25.59 -16.10
C LYS A 33 -3.00 -24.13 -16.55
N PRO A 34 -1.82 -23.64 -17.00
CA PRO A 34 -1.72 -22.31 -17.56
C PRO A 34 -2.54 -22.20 -18.85
N LEU A 35 -3.32 -21.12 -18.99
CA LEU A 35 -4.18 -20.89 -20.17
C LEU A 35 -3.39 -20.55 -21.45
N SER A 36 -2.21 -19.94 -21.30
CA SER A 36 -1.34 -19.49 -22.38
C SER A 36 0.13 -19.64 -21.97
N PRO A 37 1.07 -19.84 -22.92
CA PRO A 37 2.48 -19.61 -22.64
C PRO A 37 2.73 -18.16 -22.18
N ILE A 38 3.87 -17.96 -21.51
CA ILE A 38 4.34 -16.63 -21.14
C ILE A 38 4.80 -15.92 -22.41
N GLU A 39 4.18 -14.78 -22.70
CA GLU A 39 4.50 -13.93 -23.84
C GLU A 39 5.59 -12.89 -23.50
N GLU A 40 6.15 -12.26 -24.53
CA GLU A 40 7.10 -11.17 -24.33
C GLU A 40 6.48 -10.00 -23.55
N PRO A 41 7.22 -9.38 -22.63
CA PRO A 41 6.71 -8.21 -21.90
C PRO A 41 6.40 -7.07 -22.87
N THR A 42 5.33 -6.32 -22.60
CA THR A 42 4.88 -5.21 -23.45
C THR A 42 5.00 -3.86 -22.73
N GLY A 43 5.09 -2.78 -23.51
CA GLY A 43 5.08 -1.41 -22.99
C GLY A 43 6.21 -1.11 -22.00
N LEU A 44 5.88 -0.48 -20.87
CA LEU A 44 6.85 -0.09 -19.84
C LEU A 44 7.55 -1.28 -19.19
N TYR A 45 6.91 -2.44 -19.17
CA TYR A 45 7.50 -3.67 -18.63
C TYR A 45 8.59 -4.26 -19.53
N ALA A 46 8.55 -4.01 -20.84
CA ALA A 46 9.58 -4.44 -21.78
C ALA A 46 10.90 -3.67 -21.60
N VAL A 47 10.79 -2.37 -21.35
CA VAL A 47 11.96 -1.49 -21.22
C VAL A 47 12.46 -1.47 -19.77
N ASN A 48 11.56 -1.39 -18.79
CA ASN A 48 11.88 -1.15 -17.38
C ASN A 48 10.97 -1.93 -16.41
N GLY A 49 10.95 -3.26 -16.53
CA GLY A 49 10.13 -4.13 -15.66
C GLY A 49 10.39 -3.95 -14.16
N PHE A 50 11.65 -3.70 -13.76
CA PHE A 50 12.01 -3.51 -12.35
C PHE A 50 11.35 -2.26 -11.73
N PHE A 51 11.47 -1.10 -12.38
CA PHE A 51 10.89 0.14 -11.88
C PHE A 51 9.36 0.13 -11.98
N SER A 52 8.82 -0.42 -13.07
CA SER A 52 7.37 -0.57 -13.24
C SER A 52 6.74 -1.41 -12.11
N GLY A 53 7.39 -2.52 -11.75
CA GLY A 53 6.94 -3.36 -10.63
C GLY A 53 6.97 -2.66 -9.27
N ILE A 54 7.96 -1.79 -9.01
CA ILE A 54 8.01 -0.99 -7.76
C ILE A 54 6.82 -0.02 -7.69
N ILE A 55 6.51 0.66 -8.78
CA ILE A 55 5.42 1.63 -8.85
C ILE A 55 4.07 0.93 -8.68
N ASP A 56 3.87 -0.20 -9.37
CA ASP A 56 2.66 -0.99 -9.22
C ASP A 56 2.52 -1.57 -7.81
N GLY A 57 3.65 -1.84 -7.15
CA GLY A 57 3.71 -2.13 -5.72
C GLY A 57 3.11 -1.04 -4.82
N TYR A 58 3.09 0.24 -5.23
CA TYR A 58 2.44 1.30 -4.43
C TYR A 58 0.92 1.14 -4.36
N GLN A 59 0.33 0.50 -5.37
CA GLN A 59 -1.11 0.25 -5.42
C GLN A 59 -1.56 -0.77 -4.37
N THR A 60 -0.63 -1.55 -3.78
CA THR A 60 -0.93 -2.49 -2.69
C THR A 60 -1.29 -1.79 -1.39
N MET A 61 -0.87 -0.54 -1.20
CA MET A 61 -1.14 0.27 0.00
C MET A 61 -0.60 -0.30 1.32
N ASP A 62 0.26 -1.32 1.29
CA ASP A 62 0.73 -2.03 2.49
C ASP A 62 1.51 -1.11 3.44
N VAL A 63 2.30 -0.17 2.91
CA VAL A 63 3.08 0.77 3.74
C VAL A 63 2.15 1.73 4.49
N LEU A 64 1.13 2.26 3.81
CA LEU A 64 0.14 3.17 4.41
C LEU A 64 -0.69 2.44 5.48
N SER A 65 -1.09 1.20 5.17
CA SER A 65 -1.78 0.30 6.08
C SER A 65 -0.94 0.05 7.34
N ALA A 66 0.36 -0.27 7.20
CA ALA A 66 1.25 -0.48 8.34
C ALA A 66 1.38 0.76 9.23
N MET A 67 1.40 1.97 8.67
CA MET A 67 1.42 3.22 9.43
C MET A 67 0.12 3.45 10.22
N ALA A 68 -1.03 3.10 9.64
CA ALA A 68 -2.33 3.26 10.29
C ALA A 68 -2.59 2.20 11.38
N PHE A 69 -2.26 0.92 11.11
CA PHE A 69 -2.57 -0.19 12.02
C PHE A 69 -1.44 -0.54 12.99
N GLY A 70 -0.20 -0.10 12.76
CA GLY A 70 0.96 -0.49 13.56
C GLY A 70 0.77 -0.21 15.06
N GLY A 71 0.21 0.96 15.40
CA GLY A 71 -0.12 1.31 16.79
C GLY A 71 -1.24 0.46 17.38
N ILE A 72 -2.23 0.07 16.59
CA ILE A 72 -3.33 -0.82 17.03
C ILE A 72 -2.78 -2.22 17.34
N VAL A 73 -1.92 -2.76 16.48
CA VAL A 73 -1.27 -4.07 16.69
C VAL A 73 -0.38 -4.05 17.94
N ALA A 74 0.42 -3.00 18.12
CA ALA A 74 1.27 -2.85 19.30
C ALA A 74 0.43 -2.80 20.60
N ARG A 75 -0.66 -2.02 20.62
CA ARG A 75 -1.60 -1.97 21.75
C ARG A 75 -2.28 -3.32 21.99
N ALA A 76 -2.67 -4.03 20.94
CA ALA A 76 -3.27 -5.36 21.08
C ALA A 76 -2.31 -6.36 21.74
N LEU A 77 -1.02 -6.35 21.38
CA LEU A 77 0.00 -7.17 22.04
C LEU A 77 0.20 -6.76 23.51
N TYR A 78 0.19 -5.45 23.79
CA TYR A 78 0.27 -4.94 25.15
C TYR A 78 -0.89 -5.44 26.03
N THR A 79 -2.13 -5.39 25.52
CA THR A 79 -3.31 -5.91 26.25
C THR A 79 -3.29 -7.42 26.48
N LYS A 80 -2.47 -8.17 25.73
CA LYS A 80 -2.23 -9.61 25.93
C LYS A 80 -1.12 -9.91 26.96
N GLY A 81 -0.66 -8.91 27.71
CA GLY A 81 0.34 -9.07 28.77
C GLY A 81 1.79 -8.93 28.32
N ILE A 82 2.05 -8.60 27.05
CA ILE A 82 3.41 -8.36 26.55
C ILE A 82 3.76 -6.88 26.77
N THR A 83 4.40 -6.57 27.90
CA THR A 83 4.69 -5.18 28.31
C THR A 83 6.05 -4.67 27.85
N ASN A 84 6.99 -5.55 27.49
CA ASN A 84 8.34 -5.17 27.09
C ASN A 84 8.38 -4.73 25.61
N PRO A 85 8.77 -3.49 25.28
CA PRO A 85 8.78 -2.99 23.90
C PRO A 85 9.70 -3.77 22.96
N LYS A 86 10.83 -4.31 23.46
CA LYS A 86 11.72 -5.17 22.65
C LYS A 86 11.05 -6.48 22.29
N GLN A 87 10.26 -7.05 23.20
CA GLN A 87 9.51 -8.28 22.95
C GLN A 87 8.37 -8.05 21.96
N ILE A 88 7.64 -6.92 22.08
CA ILE A 88 6.62 -6.53 21.10
C ILE A 88 7.24 -6.46 19.70
N GLY A 89 8.39 -5.79 19.56
CA GLY A 89 9.11 -5.70 18.29
C GLY A 89 9.53 -7.07 17.74
N PHE A 90 10.15 -7.92 18.57
CA PHE A 90 10.61 -9.24 18.14
C PHE A 90 9.47 -10.16 17.69
N ILE A 91 8.36 -10.20 18.45
CA ILE A 91 7.17 -10.99 18.09
C ILE A 91 6.55 -10.48 16.79
N THR A 92 6.47 -9.16 16.64
CA THR A 92 5.93 -8.51 15.44
C THR A 92 6.78 -8.82 14.21
N ILE A 93 8.11 -8.77 14.32
CA ILE A 93 9.02 -9.13 13.22
C ILE A 93 8.86 -10.61 12.85
N LYS A 94 8.84 -11.51 13.84
CA LYS A 94 8.69 -12.95 13.58
C LYS A 94 7.36 -13.26 12.89
N ALA A 95 6.26 -12.67 13.36
CA ALA A 95 4.95 -12.82 12.73
C ALA A 95 4.94 -12.18 11.33
N GLY A 96 5.54 -11.01 11.18
CA GLY A 96 5.66 -10.29 9.91
C GLY A 96 6.43 -11.08 8.85
N MET A 97 7.54 -11.74 9.22
CA MET A 97 8.31 -12.58 8.30
C MET A 97 7.48 -13.73 7.72
N ILE A 98 6.64 -14.36 8.56
CA ILE A 98 5.72 -15.41 8.10
C ILE A 98 4.73 -14.79 7.10
N SER A 99 4.10 -13.67 7.43
CA SER A 99 3.16 -12.98 6.54
C SER A 99 3.80 -12.56 5.21
N VAL A 100 5.03 -12.04 5.23
CA VAL A 100 5.76 -11.63 4.01
C VAL A 100 6.02 -12.83 3.10
N LEU A 101 6.43 -13.97 3.65
CA LEU A 101 6.67 -15.19 2.86
C LEU A 101 5.38 -15.70 2.21
N LEU A 102 4.28 -15.77 2.97
CA LEU A 102 2.98 -16.20 2.45
C LEU A 102 2.46 -15.23 1.38
N LEU A 103 2.56 -13.92 1.61
CA LEU A 103 2.10 -12.91 0.66
C LEU A 103 2.96 -12.87 -0.59
N ALA A 104 4.27 -13.04 -0.47
CA ALA A 104 5.18 -13.15 -1.62
C ALA A 104 4.86 -14.36 -2.50
N ALA A 105 4.60 -15.53 -1.89
CA ALA A 105 4.18 -16.72 -2.63
C ALA A 105 2.85 -16.49 -3.38
N LEU A 106 1.90 -15.82 -2.75
CA LEU A 106 0.63 -15.44 -3.37
C LEU A 106 0.84 -14.50 -4.57
N TYR A 107 1.63 -13.43 -4.41
CA TYR A 107 1.90 -12.49 -5.49
C TYR A 107 2.64 -13.13 -6.65
N LEU A 108 3.62 -14.01 -6.40
CA LEU A 108 4.28 -14.78 -7.46
C LEU A 108 3.27 -15.59 -8.27
N CYS A 109 2.30 -16.20 -7.61
CA CYS A 109 1.23 -16.92 -8.30
C CYS A 109 0.33 -15.99 -9.12
N LEU A 110 0.00 -14.80 -8.62
CA LEU A 110 -0.79 -13.81 -9.34
C LEU A 110 -0.01 -13.20 -10.52
N PHE A 111 1.30 -13.01 -10.39
CA PHE A 111 2.16 -12.59 -11.49
C PHE A 111 2.24 -13.66 -12.56
N TYR A 112 2.34 -14.93 -12.18
CA TYR A 112 2.29 -16.05 -13.12
C TYR A 112 0.92 -16.17 -13.81
N LEU A 113 -0.18 -15.94 -13.08
CA LEU A 113 -1.52 -15.81 -13.66
C LEU A 113 -1.57 -14.69 -14.69
N GLY A 114 -1.08 -13.50 -14.35
CA GLY A 114 -1.02 -12.35 -15.26
C GLY A 114 -0.18 -12.65 -16.52
N ALA A 115 0.98 -13.27 -16.36
CA ALA A 115 1.89 -13.62 -17.45
C ALA A 115 1.30 -14.67 -18.41
N THR A 116 0.45 -15.56 -17.91
CA THR A 116 -0.22 -16.62 -18.69
C THR A 116 -1.65 -16.24 -19.11
N SER A 117 -2.04 -14.98 -18.96
CA SER A 117 -3.41 -14.52 -19.20
C SER A 117 -3.69 -14.06 -20.63
N HIS A 118 -2.69 -14.07 -21.53
CA HIS A 118 -2.80 -13.45 -22.85
C HIS A 118 -4.05 -13.88 -23.63
N ALA A 119 -4.36 -15.18 -23.60
CA ALA A 119 -5.54 -15.76 -24.26
C ALA A 119 -6.90 -15.20 -23.79
N VAL A 120 -6.96 -14.57 -22.62
CA VAL A 120 -8.20 -14.02 -22.02
C VAL A 120 -8.12 -12.51 -21.77
N SER A 121 -6.95 -11.90 -21.96
CA SER A 121 -6.71 -10.48 -21.73
C SER A 121 -6.49 -9.68 -23.02
N VAL A 122 -6.01 -10.31 -24.09
CA VAL A 122 -5.72 -9.68 -25.38
C VAL A 122 -6.52 -10.36 -26.49
N PHE A 123 -7.38 -9.59 -27.14
CA PHE A 123 -8.22 -10.00 -28.26
C PHE A 123 -7.89 -9.15 -29.49
N ALA A 124 -8.31 -9.63 -30.67
CA ALA A 124 -8.13 -8.91 -31.93
C ALA A 124 -8.92 -7.58 -31.96
N ASP A 125 -10.01 -7.48 -31.21
CA ASP A 125 -10.72 -6.22 -30.97
C ASP A 125 -10.16 -5.56 -29.68
N PRO A 126 -9.49 -4.39 -29.78
CA PRO A 126 -8.96 -3.68 -28.62
C PRO A 126 -10.03 -3.31 -27.59
N ALA A 127 -11.30 -3.18 -27.98
CA ALA A 127 -12.40 -2.88 -27.07
C ALA A 127 -12.71 -4.05 -26.12
N LEU A 128 -12.31 -5.26 -26.47
CA LEU A 128 -12.46 -6.47 -25.64
C LEU A 128 -11.26 -6.69 -24.70
N ASN A 129 -10.16 -5.97 -24.88
CA ASN A 129 -8.97 -6.15 -24.05
C ASN A 129 -9.25 -5.82 -22.58
N ALA A 130 -8.63 -6.58 -21.69
CA ALA A 130 -8.77 -6.34 -20.27
C ALA A 130 -8.06 -5.02 -19.90
N THR A 131 -8.77 -4.10 -19.25
CA THR A 131 -8.25 -2.77 -18.91
C THR A 131 -7.52 -2.74 -17.56
N ASN A 132 -7.78 -3.72 -16.69
CA ASN A 132 -7.22 -3.77 -15.34
C ASN A 132 -7.05 -5.21 -14.85
N GLY A 133 -6.26 -5.37 -13.77
CA GLY A 133 -5.97 -6.67 -13.16
C GLY A 133 -7.18 -7.41 -12.61
N GLY A 134 -8.25 -6.71 -12.22
CA GLY A 134 -9.49 -7.32 -11.75
C GLY A 134 -10.24 -8.05 -12.87
N GLN A 135 -10.30 -7.45 -14.06
CA GLN A 135 -10.87 -8.09 -15.24
C GLN A 135 -10.03 -9.29 -15.69
N ILE A 136 -8.70 -9.15 -15.71
CA ILE A 136 -7.78 -10.25 -16.05
C ILE A 136 -8.04 -11.43 -15.11
N PHE A 137 -8.02 -11.19 -13.80
CA PHE A 137 -8.23 -12.23 -12.80
C PHE A 137 -9.61 -12.89 -12.94
N SER A 138 -10.68 -12.10 -13.10
CA SER A 138 -12.04 -12.62 -13.27
C SER A 138 -12.18 -13.50 -14.50
N ARG A 139 -11.67 -13.05 -15.66
CA ARG A 139 -11.76 -13.81 -16.92
C ARG A 139 -10.89 -15.06 -16.89
N TYR A 140 -9.73 -15.00 -16.24
CA TYR A 140 -8.86 -16.16 -16.07
C TYR A 140 -9.53 -17.25 -15.24
N VAL A 141 -10.10 -16.89 -14.10
CA VAL A 141 -10.80 -17.83 -13.21
C VAL A 141 -12.03 -18.42 -13.90
N ASP A 142 -12.78 -17.61 -14.64
CA ASP A 142 -13.93 -18.06 -15.44
C ASP A 142 -13.53 -19.06 -16.53
N ALA A 143 -12.44 -18.78 -17.27
CA ALA A 143 -11.92 -19.70 -18.28
C ALA A 143 -11.40 -21.03 -17.69
N LEU A 144 -10.86 -21.00 -16.47
CA LEU A 144 -10.27 -22.18 -15.84
C LEU A 144 -11.29 -23.09 -15.14
N PHE A 145 -12.32 -22.50 -14.51
CA PHE A 145 -13.30 -23.22 -13.68
C PHE A 145 -14.73 -23.18 -14.25
N GLY A 146 -14.96 -22.48 -15.36
CA GLY A 146 -16.29 -22.27 -15.94
C GLY A 146 -17.23 -21.54 -14.97
N SER A 147 -18.52 -21.90 -14.98
CA SER A 147 -19.54 -21.25 -14.16
C SER A 147 -19.31 -21.33 -12.64
N ILE A 148 -18.53 -22.32 -12.18
CA ILE A 148 -18.11 -22.41 -10.77
C ILE A 148 -17.08 -21.32 -10.44
N GLY A 149 -16.26 -20.95 -11.42
CA GLY A 149 -15.26 -19.89 -11.33
C GLY A 149 -15.85 -18.53 -10.99
N THR A 150 -17.02 -18.19 -11.55
CA THR A 150 -17.70 -16.93 -11.26
C THR A 150 -18.10 -16.82 -9.78
N TRP A 151 -18.64 -17.89 -9.20
CA TRP A 151 -18.97 -17.95 -7.76
C TRP A 151 -17.73 -17.87 -6.88
N LEU A 152 -16.68 -18.58 -7.27
CA LEU A 152 -15.40 -18.57 -6.56
C LEU A 152 -14.77 -17.17 -6.59
N MET A 153 -14.78 -16.50 -7.74
CA MET A 153 -14.32 -15.13 -7.92
C MET A 153 -15.12 -14.15 -7.05
N GLY A 154 -16.46 -14.24 -7.10
CA GLY A 154 -17.33 -13.43 -6.25
C GLY A 154 -17.02 -13.61 -4.76
N GLY A 155 -16.78 -14.86 -4.33
CA GLY A 155 -16.35 -15.18 -2.96
C GLY A 155 -15.01 -14.55 -2.59
N ILE A 156 -13.98 -14.70 -3.43
CA ILE A 156 -12.65 -14.10 -3.21
C ILE A 156 -12.75 -12.59 -3.08
N VAL A 157 -13.38 -11.93 -4.06
CA VAL A 157 -13.50 -10.47 -4.08
C VAL A 157 -14.29 -9.97 -2.88
N LEU A 158 -15.43 -10.59 -2.57
CA LEU A 158 -16.24 -10.20 -1.42
C LEU A 158 -15.45 -10.33 -0.11
N LEU A 159 -14.80 -11.48 0.12
CA LEU A 159 -14.03 -11.73 1.34
C LEU A 159 -12.84 -10.78 1.45
N ALA A 160 -12.07 -10.60 0.38
CA ALA A 160 -10.93 -9.69 0.34
C ALA A 160 -11.38 -8.24 0.60
N SER A 161 -12.35 -7.74 -0.15
CA SER A 161 -12.84 -6.37 -0.02
C SER A 161 -13.51 -6.12 1.33
N MET A 162 -14.22 -7.09 1.92
CA MET A 162 -14.80 -6.94 3.27
C MET A 162 -13.74 -6.80 4.35
N THR A 163 -12.68 -7.62 4.31
CA THR A 163 -11.60 -7.53 5.32
C THR A 163 -10.89 -6.19 5.26
N THR A 164 -10.57 -5.70 4.06
CA THR A 164 -9.92 -4.40 3.85
C THR A 164 -10.86 -3.25 4.22
N LEU A 165 -12.14 -3.31 3.83
CA LEU A 165 -13.14 -2.29 4.16
C LEU A 165 -13.26 -2.12 5.67
N VAL A 166 -13.42 -3.22 6.42
CA VAL A 166 -13.56 -3.16 7.87
C VAL A 166 -12.28 -2.68 8.53
N GLY A 167 -11.11 -3.16 8.07
CA GLY A 167 -9.81 -2.69 8.54
C GLY A 167 -9.69 -1.17 8.38
N VAL A 168 -9.70 -0.68 7.15
CA VAL A 168 -9.44 0.74 6.83
C VAL A 168 -10.50 1.66 7.45
N THR A 169 -11.78 1.30 7.39
CA THR A 169 -12.85 2.11 8.00
C THR A 169 -12.69 2.20 9.50
N SER A 170 -12.31 1.10 10.17
CA SER A 170 -12.11 1.10 11.62
C SER A 170 -10.92 1.96 12.05
N ALA A 171 -9.79 1.91 11.33
CA ALA A 171 -8.63 2.75 11.64
C ALA A 171 -8.89 4.22 11.33
N ALA A 172 -9.52 4.52 10.19
CA ALA A 172 -9.91 5.89 9.85
C ALA A 172 -10.85 6.47 10.90
N ALA A 173 -11.87 5.72 11.32
CA ALA A 173 -12.79 6.17 12.36
C ALA A 173 -12.12 6.37 13.72
N ASP A 174 -11.17 5.51 14.11
CA ASP A 174 -10.39 5.68 15.35
C ASP A 174 -9.51 6.93 15.32
N TYR A 175 -8.83 7.15 14.19
CA TYR A 175 -8.00 8.33 13.98
C TYR A 175 -8.82 9.63 14.06
N PHE A 176 -9.91 9.73 13.30
CA PHE A 176 -10.74 10.94 13.28
C PHE A 176 -11.53 11.17 14.57
N ALA A 177 -11.90 10.11 15.29
CA ALA A 177 -12.54 10.24 16.61
C ALA A 177 -11.60 10.91 17.64
N THR A 178 -10.28 10.86 17.45
CA THR A 178 -9.31 11.50 18.36
C THR A 178 -9.32 13.03 18.24
N PHE A 179 -9.71 13.59 17.09
CA PHE A 179 -9.70 15.05 16.85
C PHE A 179 -10.98 15.76 17.32
N HIS A 180 -12.05 15.04 17.65
CA HIS A 180 -13.34 15.65 17.97
C HIS A 180 -13.97 15.02 19.22
N HIS A 181 -14.09 15.82 20.29
CA HIS A 181 -14.64 15.36 21.57
C HIS A 181 -16.14 15.01 21.51
N ARG A 182 -16.89 15.55 20.53
CA ARG A 182 -18.34 15.33 20.37
C ARG A 182 -18.69 14.24 19.34
N LEU A 183 -17.82 13.97 18.37
CA LEU A 183 -18.08 13.01 17.29
C LEU A 183 -17.31 11.73 17.55
N GLY A 184 -17.97 10.76 18.18
CA GLY A 184 -17.36 9.48 18.52
C GLY A 184 -17.15 8.55 17.33
N TYR A 185 -16.41 7.46 17.57
CA TYR A 185 -16.10 6.41 16.59
C TYR A 185 -17.27 5.97 15.70
N ARG A 186 -18.47 5.78 16.28
CA ARG A 186 -19.66 5.31 15.54
C ARG A 186 -20.09 6.25 14.42
N PHE A 187 -19.99 7.56 14.66
CA PHE A 187 -20.36 8.56 13.66
C PHE A 187 -19.42 8.47 12.45
N TRP A 188 -18.11 8.42 12.71
CA TRP A 188 -17.10 8.32 11.65
C TRP A 188 -17.19 7.02 10.85
N VAL A 189 -17.48 5.89 11.50
CA VAL A 189 -17.72 4.62 10.79
C VAL A 189 -18.87 4.77 9.80
N VAL A 190 -20.02 5.30 10.22
CA VAL A 190 -21.19 5.47 9.34
C VAL A 190 -20.87 6.42 8.19
N VAL A 191 -20.22 7.55 8.45
CA VAL A 191 -19.83 8.53 7.42
C VAL A 191 -18.91 7.88 6.39
N PHE A 192 -17.85 7.18 6.80
CA PHE A 192 -16.92 6.54 5.88
C PHE A 192 -17.58 5.41 5.08
N THR A 193 -18.46 4.61 5.70
CA THR A 193 -19.22 3.57 4.99
C THR A 193 -20.17 4.17 3.94
N LEU A 194 -20.87 5.26 4.26
CA LEU A 194 -21.73 5.94 3.28
C LEU A 194 -20.92 6.52 2.12
N LEU A 195 -19.81 7.21 2.42
CA LEU A 195 -18.94 7.78 1.39
C LEU A 195 -18.33 6.69 0.48
N THR A 196 -17.83 5.60 1.07
CA THR A 196 -17.28 4.48 0.27
C THR A 196 -18.36 3.78 -0.55
N THR A 197 -19.59 3.67 -0.05
CA THR A 197 -20.73 3.14 -0.83
C THR A 197 -21.01 4.03 -2.05
N LEU A 198 -21.05 5.36 -1.87
CA LEU A 198 -21.23 6.30 -2.98
C LEU A 198 -20.09 6.24 -3.98
N VAL A 199 -18.84 6.10 -3.51
CA VAL A 199 -17.67 6.02 -4.40
C VAL A 199 -17.60 4.66 -5.10
N SER A 200 -18.12 3.59 -4.49
CA SER A 200 -18.08 2.23 -5.06
C SER A 200 -18.92 2.08 -6.34
N THR A 201 -19.82 3.03 -6.63
CA THR A 201 -20.57 3.03 -7.89
C THR A 201 -19.73 3.45 -9.08
N PHE A 202 -18.55 4.06 -8.86
CA PHE A 202 -17.60 4.35 -9.92
C PHE A 202 -16.83 3.08 -10.31
N GLY A 203 -16.65 2.85 -11.62
CA GLY A 203 -15.91 1.69 -12.12
C GLY A 203 -14.43 1.69 -11.69
N LEU A 204 -13.83 0.50 -11.60
CA LEU A 204 -12.46 0.31 -11.12
C LEU A 204 -11.44 1.16 -11.88
N ASP A 205 -11.57 1.27 -13.20
CA ASP A 205 -10.66 2.08 -14.02
C ASP A 205 -10.70 3.56 -13.66
N THR A 206 -11.88 4.10 -13.34
CA THR A 206 -12.02 5.49 -12.89
C THR A 206 -11.41 5.67 -11.50
N LEU A 207 -11.62 4.71 -10.59
CA LEU A 207 -11.04 4.73 -9.26
C LEU A 207 -9.50 4.70 -9.32
N LEU A 208 -8.93 3.82 -10.16
CA LEU A 208 -7.48 3.74 -10.36
C LEU A 208 -6.92 5.04 -10.96
N ARG A 209 -7.60 5.62 -11.95
CA ARG A 209 -7.16 6.89 -12.58
C ARG A 209 -7.07 8.05 -11.59
N VAL A 210 -7.96 8.11 -10.60
CA VAL A 210 -7.94 9.14 -9.55
C VAL A 210 -6.96 8.77 -8.42
N THR A 211 -6.87 7.49 -8.07
CA THR A 211 -6.09 7.03 -6.91
C THR A 211 -4.59 6.93 -7.21
N ILE A 212 -4.18 6.56 -8.43
CA ILE A 212 -2.76 6.42 -8.80
C ILE A 212 -1.98 7.74 -8.60
N PRO A 213 -2.44 8.91 -9.11
CA PRO A 213 -1.74 10.18 -8.85
C PRO A 213 -1.67 10.52 -7.36
N ALA A 214 -2.75 10.27 -6.61
CA ALA A 214 -2.78 10.51 -5.16
C ALA A 214 -1.78 9.60 -4.42
N LEU A 215 -1.67 8.33 -4.82
CA LEU A 215 -0.70 7.39 -4.26
C LEU A 215 0.73 7.85 -4.54
N LEU A 216 1.04 8.27 -5.77
CA LEU A 216 2.37 8.74 -6.13
C LEU A 216 2.79 10.00 -5.36
N MET A 217 1.84 10.80 -4.88
CA MET A 217 2.13 11.91 -3.98
C MET A 217 2.45 11.45 -2.55
N ILE A 218 1.69 10.50 -2.01
CA ILE A 218 1.72 10.12 -0.59
C ILE A 218 2.75 9.02 -0.29
N TYR A 219 2.93 8.07 -1.21
CA TYR A 219 3.78 6.89 -1.01
C TYR A 219 5.26 7.24 -0.80
N PRO A 220 5.89 8.11 -1.59
CA PRO A 220 7.28 8.53 -1.39
C PRO A 220 7.56 9.03 0.03
N THR A 221 6.65 9.86 0.54
CA THR A 221 6.71 10.41 1.90
C THR A 221 6.61 9.29 2.95
N SER A 222 5.71 8.34 2.74
CA SER A 222 5.45 7.24 3.65
C SER A 222 6.62 6.25 3.72
N VAL A 223 7.17 5.86 2.56
CA VAL A 223 8.37 5.02 2.47
C VAL A 223 9.55 5.70 3.16
N THR A 224 9.74 6.99 2.91
CA THR A 224 10.82 7.76 3.55
C THR A 224 10.67 7.80 5.07
N LEU A 225 9.46 8.00 5.60
CA LEU A 225 9.20 7.98 7.04
C LEU A 225 9.57 6.64 7.66
N VAL A 226 9.23 5.53 7.00
CA VAL A 226 9.62 4.18 7.44
C VAL A 226 11.14 4.02 7.44
N LEU A 227 11.83 4.42 6.36
CA LEU A 227 13.29 4.33 6.25
C LEU A 227 14.00 5.20 7.30
N LEU A 228 13.55 6.44 7.49
CA LEU A 228 14.08 7.36 8.49
C LEU A 228 13.92 6.83 9.91
N GLN A 229 12.86 6.07 10.20
CA GLN A 229 12.64 5.47 11.52
C GLN A 229 13.71 4.42 11.85
N PHE A 230 14.22 3.67 10.86
CA PHE A 230 15.33 2.72 11.07
C PHE A 230 16.65 3.43 11.36
N VAL A 231 16.91 4.56 10.73
CA VAL A 231 18.17 5.31 10.91
C VAL A 231 18.10 6.28 12.09
N ARG A 232 16.91 6.54 12.64
CA ARG A 232 16.65 7.55 13.69
C ARG A 232 17.64 7.53 14.85
N HIS A 233 17.97 6.34 15.36
CA HIS A 233 18.86 6.20 16.52
C HIS A 233 20.31 6.63 16.23
N LYS A 234 20.71 6.67 14.95
CA LYS A 234 22.04 7.09 14.50
C LYS A 234 22.12 8.58 14.13
N LEU A 235 21.01 9.32 14.19
CA LEU A 235 20.95 10.72 13.79
C LEU A 235 21.29 11.65 14.96
N LYS A 236 22.23 12.58 14.76
CA LYS A 236 22.54 13.63 15.74
C LYS A 236 21.41 14.64 15.92
N SER A 237 20.76 15.04 14.81
CA SER A 237 19.62 15.96 14.79
C SER A 237 18.42 15.35 14.04
N PRO A 238 17.69 14.41 14.66
CA PRO A 238 16.59 13.71 13.98
C PRO A 238 15.48 14.67 13.53
N ARG A 239 15.20 15.74 14.29
CA ARG A 239 14.15 16.70 13.94
C ARG A 239 14.46 17.46 12.64
N PHE A 240 15.71 17.92 12.47
CA PHE A 240 16.10 18.65 11.27
C PHE A 240 16.15 17.74 10.04
N THR A 241 16.82 16.59 10.16
CA THR A 241 16.93 15.60 9.09
C THR A 241 15.54 15.16 8.58
N TYR A 242 14.60 14.87 9.50
CA TYR A 242 13.24 14.49 9.10
C TYR A 242 12.54 15.59 8.32
N ARG A 243 12.51 16.82 8.87
CA ARG A 243 11.78 17.93 8.25
C ARG A 243 12.36 18.30 6.89
N PHE A 244 13.68 18.35 6.77
CA PHE A 244 14.34 18.72 5.51
C PHE A 244 14.13 17.66 4.43
N THR A 245 14.42 16.39 4.73
CA THR A 245 14.28 15.29 3.76
C THR A 245 12.82 15.13 3.33
N ILE A 246 11.87 15.15 4.26
CA ILE A 246 10.44 15.05 3.93
C ILE A 246 9.98 16.23 3.10
N CYS A 247 10.40 17.46 3.41
CA CYS A 247 10.03 18.65 2.65
C CYS A 247 10.44 18.52 1.17
N VAL A 248 11.68 18.11 0.91
CA VAL A 248 12.17 17.91 -0.47
C VAL A 248 11.38 16.81 -1.17
N ILE A 249 11.11 15.68 -0.49
CA ILE A 249 10.39 14.56 -1.10
C ILE A 249 8.94 14.92 -1.39
N VAL A 250 8.26 15.64 -0.50
CA VAL A 250 6.89 16.13 -0.73
C VAL A 250 6.85 17.07 -1.92
N LEU A 251 7.82 18.00 -2.03
CA LEU A 251 7.91 18.90 -3.18
C LEU A 251 8.11 18.14 -4.49
N MET A 252 9.03 17.18 -4.52
CA MET A 252 9.30 16.38 -5.72
C MET A 252 8.11 15.49 -6.10
N SER A 253 7.47 14.86 -5.11
CA SER A 253 6.29 14.00 -5.34
C SER A 253 5.09 14.81 -5.83
N LEU A 254 4.94 16.05 -5.35
CA LEU A 254 3.92 16.98 -5.84
C LEU A 254 4.17 17.34 -7.31
N LEU A 255 5.42 17.61 -7.69
CA LEU A 255 5.79 17.92 -9.08
C LEU A 255 5.56 16.71 -10.01
N ASP A 256 5.94 15.51 -9.58
CA ASP A 256 5.65 14.26 -10.30
C ASP A 256 4.14 14.06 -10.51
N THR A 257 3.34 14.33 -9.48
CA THR A 257 1.87 14.21 -9.54
C THR A 257 1.27 15.24 -10.51
N LEU A 258 1.72 16.49 -10.46
CA LEU A 258 1.25 17.55 -11.36
C LEU A 258 1.64 17.27 -12.83
N LYS A 259 2.79 16.63 -13.07
CA LYS A 259 3.22 16.17 -14.39
C LYS A 259 2.25 15.13 -14.94
N GLN A 260 1.84 14.16 -14.11
CA GLN A 260 0.86 13.14 -14.52
C GLN A 260 -0.53 13.71 -14.78
N LEU A 261 -0.94 14.72 -14.03
CA LEU A 261 -2.19 15.45 -14.26
C LEU A 261 -2.14 16.36 -15.51
N LYS A 262 -1.00 16.42 -16.23
CA LYS A 262 -0.74 17.30 -17.38
C LYS A 262 -0.98 18.78 -17.06
N TRP A 263 -0.76 19.18 -15.81
CA TRP A 263 -0.93 20.55 -15.33
C TRP A 263 0.36 21.37 -15.36
N LEU A 264 1.52 20.76 -15.65
CA LEU A 264 2.79 21.49 -15.82
C LEU A 264 2.91 22.13 -17.21
N ASN A 265 3.35 23.39 -17.24
CA ASN A 265 3.79 24.09 -18.44
C ASN A 265 5.12 23.51 -18.98
N GLY A 266 5.37 23.67 -20.29
CA GLY A 266 6.50 23.05 -21.01
C GLY A 266 7.90 23.34 -20.42
N ASP A 267 8.13 24.54 -19.88
CA ASP A 267 9.45 24.93 -19.36
C ASP A 267 9.83 24.21 -18.05
N LEU A 268 8.85 24.00 -17.16
CA LEU A 268 9.05 23.21 -15.94
C LEU A 268 9.20 21.71 -16.25
N LEU A 269 8.55 21.26 -17.33
CA LEU A 269 8.66 19.88 -17.82
C LEU A 269 10.08 19.55 -18.31
N GLN A 270 10.72 20.51 -18.99
CA GLN A 270 12.11 20.37 -19.44
C GLN A 270 13.09 20.30 -18.28
N LEU A 271 12.93 21.15 -17.26
CA LEU A 271 13.77 21.10 -16.04
C LEU A 271 13.62 19.76 -15.29
N PHE A 272 12.42 19.18 -15.31
CA PHE A 272 12.14 17.88 -14.69
C PHE A 272 12.69 16.69 -15.49
N SER A 273 12.80 16.82 -16.82
CA SER A 273 13.37 15.78 -17.68
C SER A 273 14.86 15.51 -17.39
N TYR A 274 15.57 16.46 -16.78
CA TYR A 274 16.95 16.27 -16.33
C TYR A 274 17.08 15.46 -15.02
N ILE A 275 15.99 15.24 -14.28
CA ILE A 275 16.03 14.42 -13.06
C ILE A 275 16.00 12.95 -13.47
N PRO A 276 17.05 12.16 -13.17
CA PRO A 276 17.07 10.73 -13.47
C PRO A 276 15.90 10.04 -12.78
N LEU A 277 15.27 9.07 -13.44
CA LEU A 277 14.11 8.29 -12.96
C LEU A 277 12.76 9.04 -12.89
N SER A 278 12.70 10.33 -13.27
CA SER A 278 11.42 11.06 -13.38
C SER A 278 10.51 10.58 -14.52
N GLU A 279 11.08 9.88 -15.51
CA GLU A 279 10.34 9.20 -16.57
C GLU A 279 9.57 7.98 -16.05
N TYR A 280 10.04 7.40 -14.95
CA TYR A 280 9.47 6.23 -14.30
C TYR A 280 8.69 6.59 -13.03
N GLY A 281 8.24 7.84 -12.84
CA GLY A 281 7.49 8.22 -11.63
C GLY A 281 8.25 8.06 -10.30
N LEU A 282 9.59 7.96 -10.37
CA LEU A 282 10.51 7.85 -9.23
C LEU A 282 11.37 9.11 -9.11
N GLY A 283 10.87 10.26 -9.58
CA GLY A 283 11.57 11.54 -9.55
C GLY A 283 11.92 12.03 -8.14
N TRP A 284 11.25 11.51 -7.11
CA TRP A 284 11.54 11.79 -5.71
C TRP A 284 12.78 11.08 -5.14
N LEU A 285 13.19 9.93 -5.68
CA LEU A 285 14.15 9.03 -5.03
C LEU A 285 15.54 9.68 -4.94
N LEU A 286 16.06 10.15 -6.07
CA LEU A 286 17.40 10.71 -6.17
C LEU A 286 17.52 12.06 -5.43
N PRO A 287 16.61 13.03 -5.62
CA PRO A 287 16.58 14.25 -4.80
C PRO A 287 16.39 13.96 -3.30
N GLY A 288 15.59 12.95 -2.94
CA GLY A 288 15.38 12.52 -1.56
C GLY A 288 16.66 12.00 -0.89
N ILE A 289 17.42 11.15 -1.59
CA ILE A 289 18.72 10.64 -1.11
C ILE A 289 19.72 11.79 -0.95
N ILE A 290 19.80 12.70 -1.92
CA ILE A 290 20.68 13.89 -1.85
C ILE A 290 20.27 14.76 -0.66
N ALA A 291 18.99 15.05 -0.49
CA ALA A 291 18.48 15.85 0.62
C ALA A 291 18.78 15.19 1.97
N PHE A 292 18.64 13.87 2.07
CA PHE A 292 19.04 13.11 3.25
C PHE A 292 20.54 13.25 3.54
N ALA A 293 21.40 13.04 2.54
CA ALA A 293 22.86 13.17 2.69
C ALA A 293 23.28 14.59 3.11
N ILE A 294 22.72 15.63 2.48
CA ILE A 294 22.94 17.03 2.85
C ILE A 294 22.49 17.27 4.29
N SER A 295 21.31 16.77 4.66
CA SER A 295 20.80 16.93 6.02
C SER A 295 21.70 16.27 7.07
N LEU A 296 22.32 15.14 6.75
CA LEU A 296 23.29 14.48 7.61
C LEU A 296 24.55 15.34 7.79
N LEU A 297 25.10 15.87 6.70
CA LEU A 297 26.27 16.74 6.76
C LEU A 297 26.02 18.00 7.59
N ILE A 298 24.87 18.65 7.38
CA ILE A 298 24.47 19.83 8.17
C ILE A 298 24.19 19.41 9.62
N SER A 299 23.63 18.21 9.85
CA SER A 299 23.38 17.68 11.20
C SER A 299 24.64 17.52 12.05
N LEU A 300 25.80 17.34 11.42
CA LEU A 300 27.09 17.25 12.11
C LEU A 300 27.55 18.60 12.69
N SER A 301 27.11 19.71 12.09
CA SER A 301 27.44 21.08 12.53
C SER A 301 26.52 21.58 13.65
N PHE A 302 25.40 20.92 13.91
CA PHE A 302 24.55 21.27 15.05
C PHE A 302 25.16 20.73 16.35
N LYS A 303 25.21 21.59 17.37
CA LYS A 303 25.58 21.19 18.73
C LYS A 303 24.55 20.19 19.24
N GLU A 304 25.02 19.10 19.83
CA GLU A 304 24.22 18.00 20.37
C GLU A 304 23.10 18.60 21.24
N THR A 305 21.89 18.62 20.72
CA THR A 305 20.75 19.16 21.44
C THR A 305 20.21 18.00 22.27
N ASP A 306 20.34 18.11 23.59
CA ASP A 306 19.93 17.10 24.55
C ASP A 306 18.60 16.48 24.15
N THR A 307 18.65 15.17 23.94
CA THR A 307 17.49 14.37 23.60
C THR A 307 16.62 14.28 24.85
N GLU A 308 15.73 15.24 25.02
CA GLU A 308 14.64 15.14 25.97
C GLU A 308 13.75 13.98 25.49
N ILE A 309 14.00 12.80 26.06
CA ILE A 309 13.12 11.66 26.02
C ILE A 309 11.84 12.14 26.70
N ALA A 310 10.86 12.59 25.91
CA ALA A 310 9.51 12.79 26.39
C ALA A 310 8.99 11.44 26.91
N THR A 311 9.18 11.21 28.20
CA THR A 311 8.45 10.20 28.95
C THR A 311 6.97 10.48 28.72
N PRO A 312 6.16 9.50 28.26
CA PRO A 312 4.73 9.70 28.21
C PRO A 312 4.27 9.94 29.64
N ASN A 313 3.81 11.17 29.91
CA ASN A 313 3.11 11.49 31.14
C ASN A 313 2.03 10.42 31.35
N THR A 314 2.12 9.77 32.49
CA THR A 314 1.07 8.92 33.05
C THR A 314 -0.21 9.74 33.13
N VAL A 315 -1.09 9.57 32.16
CA VAL A 315 -2.47 10.04 32.27
C VAL A 315 -3.19 8.99 33.13
N LYS A 316 -3.55 9.41 34.33
CA LYS A 316 -4.49 8.71 35.22
C LYS A 316 -5.84 8.52 34.53
#